data_AF-A0A3A9C320-F1
#
_entry.id   AF-A0A3A9C320-F1
#
_cell.length_a   1.000
_cell.length_b   1.000
_cell.length_c   1.000
_cell.angle_alpha   90.00
_cell.angle_beta   90.00
_cell.angle_gamma   90.00
#
_symmetry.space_group_name_H-M   'P 1'
#
loop_
_entity.id
_entity.type
_entity.pdbx_description
1 polymer ?
#
loop_
_entity_poly.entity_id
_entity_poly.type
_entity_poly.pdbx_seq_one_letter_code
_entity_poly.pdbx_strand_id
1 'polypeptide(L)'
;MNHSIIINPAAGENEKIRKFNEPQRDQTYTEDFIDKLFEQDIDRSEFEYKRPESVKEMTMTEYKQYIYAQIQQMPVNPSNRQDMVSIRISEAGFAAMKEDPEYEKWVLHSIMACRMRYDPLGNHCGGKYVTLSFGASREEYREECWRPPCVEDERRQQELVDRENRRKAERKRRLKEQYKKLLEKRALEKHIFEKKLQQKRLTEAWAARRREYSRFLQAWSIERYK
;
A
#
# COMPACT_ATOMS: atom_id res chain seq x y z
N MET A 1 -5.51 -14.68 34.02
CA MET A 1 -4.85 -15.01 32.74
C MET A 1 -5.71 -14.48 31.59
N ASN A 2 -5.14 -13.86 30.55
CA ASN A 2 -5.93 -13.31 29.43
C ASN A 2 -6.29 -14.45 28.46
N HIS A 3 -7.58 -14.76 28.32
CA HIS A 3 -8.06 -15.74 27.34
C HIS A 3 -8.30 -15.04 26.01
N SER A 4 -7.45 -15.30 25.02
CA SER A 4 -7.59 -14.78 23.65
C SER A 4 -8.06 -15.89 22.72
N ILE A 5 -9.23 -15.71 22.11
CA ILE A 5 -9.72 -16.55 21.02
C ILE A 5 -9.26 -15.89 19.72
N ILE A 6 -8.64 -16.65 18.82
CA ILE A 6 -8.40 -16.21 17.44
C ILE A 6 -9.32 -17.05 16.57
N ILE A 7 -10.31 -16.42 15.95
CA ILE A 7 -11.25 -17.10 15.06
C ILE A 7 -10.82 -16.80 13.64
N ASN A 8 -10.41 -17.84 12.92
CA ASN A 8 -10.10 -17.73 11.50
C ASN A 8 -11.29 -18.29 10.69
N PRO A 9 -12.09 -17.44 10.02
CA PRO A 9 -13.28 -17.87 9.27
C PRO A 9 -13.01 -18.84 8.11
N ALA A 10 -11.76 -19.03 7.71
CA ALA A 10 -11.38 -19.89 6.58
C ALA A 10 -11.43 -21.42 6.86
N ALA A 11 -11.63 -21.86 8.10
CA ALA A 11 -11.52 -23.28 8.48
C ALA A 11 -12.83 -24.09 8.43
N GLY A 12 -13.94 -23.51 7.96
CA GLY A 12 -15.22 -24.19 7.80
C GLY A 12 -15.51 -24.55 6.35
N GLU A 13 -14.95 -25.65 5.87
CA GLU A 13 -15.28 -26.22 4.55
C GLU A 13 -16.79 -26.51 4.45
N ASN A 14 -17.47 -25.83 3.53
CA ASN A 14 -18.76 -26.28 3.02
C ASN A 14 -18.68 -26.31 1.48
N GLU A 15 -18.34 -27.50 0.97
CA GLU A 15 -18.24 -27.86 -0.45
C GLU A 15 -19.48 -27.47 -1.29
N LYS A 16 -20.62 -27.25 -0.64
CA LYS A 16 -21.88 -26.82 -1.27
C LYS A 16 -21.84 -25.40 -1.85
N ILE A 17 -20.92 -24.54 -1.41
CA ILE A 17 -20.83 -23.15 -1.90
C ILE A 17 -19.99 -23.03 -3.19
N ARG A 18 -19.18 -24.04 -3.54
CA ARG A 18 -18.39 -24.05 -4.78
C ARG A 18 -19.25 -23.95 -6.05
N LYS A 19 -20.51 -24.40 -6.01
CA LYS A 19 -21.45 -24.29 -7.13
C LYS A 19 -22.10 -22.91 -7.29
N PHE A 20 -21.93 -21.99 -6.33
CA PHE A 20 -22.47 -20.63 -6.42
C PHE A 20 -21.45 -19.61 -6.99
N ASN A 21 -20.22 -20.05 -7.28
CA ASN A 21 -19.09 -19.23 -7.68
C ASN A 21 -18.77 -19.33 -9.18
N GLU A 22 -19.79 -19.41 -10.03
CA GLU A 22 -19.62 -19.03 -11.43
C GLU A 22 -19.72 -17.50 -11.53
N PRO A 23 -18.79 -16.83 -12.23
CA PRO A 23 -18.83 -15.39 -12.36
C PRO A 23 -19.94 -15.02 -13.35
N GLN A 24 -21.16 -14.77 -12.84
CA GLN A 24 -22.18 -14.05 -13.61
C GLN A 24 -21.72 -12.59 -13.73
N ARG A 25 -20.91 -12.34 -14.75
CA ARG A 25 -20.65 -11.00 -15.27
C ARG A 25 -21.93 -10.51 -15.93
N ASP A 26 -22.23 -9.24 -15.73
CA ASP A 26 -23.31 -8.46 -16.34
C ASP A 26 -24.68 -8.57 -15.63
N GLN A 27 -24.77 -8.00 -14.43
CA GLN A 27 -26.01 -7.40 -13.96
C GLN A 27 -25.69 -5.97 -13.52
N THR A 28 -26.15 -5.01 -14.31
CA THR A 28 -26.20 -3.60 -13.92
C THR A 28 -27.05 -3.48 -12.67
N TYR A 29 -26.42 -3.07 -11.56
CA TYR A 29 -27.08 -2.84 -10.28
C TYR A 29 -28.14 -1.75 -10.45
N THR A 30 -29.41 -2.13 -10.54
CA THR A 30 -30.53 -1.20 -10.33
C THR A 30 -30.64 -0.93 -8.84
N GLU A 31 -30.92 0.31 -8.45
CA GLU A 31 -31.04 0.73 -7.04
C GLU A 31 -31.99 -0.19 -6.23
N ASP A 32 -33.02 -0.73 -6.89
CA ASP A 32 -33.95 -1.74 -6.38
C ASP A 32 -33.30 -3.03 -5.84
N PHE A 33 -32.10 -3.43 -6.30
CA PHE A 33 -31.40 -4.62 -5.81
C PHE A 33 -30.65 -4.33 -4.51
N ILE A 34 -30.09 -3.13 -4.37
CA ILE A 34 -29.44 -2.69 -3.14
C ILE A 34 -30.52 -2.52 -2.06
N ASP A 35 -31.67 -1.93 -2.42
CA ASP A 35 -32.81 -1.81 -1.52
C ASP A 35 -33.40 -3.17 -1.15
N LYS A 36 -33.48 -4.14 -2.08
CA LYS A 36 -33.83 -5.53 -1.74
C LYS A 36 -32.82 -6.25 -0.85
N LEU A 37 -31.53 -5.93 -0.96
CA LEU A 37 -30.49 -6.50 -0.10
C LEU A 37 -30.53 -5.89 1.32
N PHE A 38 -30.98 -4.63 1.42
CA PHE A 38 -31.26 -3.95 2.69
C PHE A 38 -32.62 -4.36 3.28
N GLU A 39 -33.63 -4.69 2.47
CA GLU A 39 -34.91 -5.28 2.91
C GLU A 39 -34.74 -6.74 3.32
N GLN A 40 -33.72 -7.41 2.80
CA GLN A 40 -33.17 -8.65 3.35
C GLN A 40 -32.23 -8.35 4.54
N ASP A 41 -32.49 -7.26 5.29
CA ASP A 41 -32.23 -7.18 6.71
C ASP A 41 -32.78 -8.48 7.31
N ILE A 42 -31.85 -9.42 7.50
CA ILE A 42 -31.99 -10.61 8.32
C ILE A 42 -32.83 -10.18 9.51
N ASP A 43 -34.02 -10.75 9.61
CA ASP A 43 -35.00 -10.58 10.67
C ASP A 43 -34.28 -10.30 11.99
N ARG A 44 -34.10 -9.00 12.32
CA ARG A 44 -33.29 -8.56 13.46
C ARG A 44 -33.93 -9.00 14.78
N SER A 45 -35.12 -9.60 14.71
CA SER A 45 -35.89 -10.17 15.81
C SER A 45 -35.72 -11.68 16.05
N GLU A 46 -35.08 -12.47 15.17
CA GLU A 46 -35.13 -13.94 15.29
C GLU A 46 -33.89 -14.62 15.88
N PHE A 47 -32.78 -13.92 16.14
CA PHE A 47 -31.70 -14.50 16.96
C PHE A 47 -32.03 -14.34 18.44
N GLU A 48 -33.12 -14.99 18.86
CA GLU A 48 -33.54 -15.02 20.25
C GLU A 48 -32.45 -15.75 21.06
N TYR A 49 -31.61 -14.99 21.76
CA TYR A 49 -30.58 -15.54 22.63
C TYR A 49 -31.26 -16.27 23.80
N LYS A 50 -31.49 -17.57 23.60
CA LYS A 50 -32.10 -18.44 24.60
C LYS A 50 -31.02 -19.00 25.49
N ARG A 51 -30.71 -18.27 26.56
CA ARG A 51 -29.78 -18.71 27.61
C ARG A 51 -30.29 -20.02 28.21
N PRO A 52 -29.51 -21.11 28.23
CA PRO A 52 -29.91 -22.32 28.92
C PRO A 52 -30.01 -22.06 30.43
N GLU A 53 -31.09 -22.54 31.06
CA GLU A 53 -31.29 -22.36 32.51
C GLU A 53 -30.16 -23.02 33.34
N SER A 54 -29.50 -24.03 32.78
CA SER A 54 -28.36 -24.75 33.39
C SER A 54 -27.07 -23.92 33.50
N VAL A 55 -27.00 -22.71 32.93
CA VAL A 55 -25.79 -21.86 33.00
C VAL A 55 -25.42 -21.48 34.44
N LYS A 56 -26.41 -21.39 35.34
CA LYS A 56 -26.15 -21.11 36.77
C LYS A 56 -25.37 -22.24 37.45
N GLU A 57 -25.60 -23.48 37.04
CA GLU A 57 -25.02 -24.69 37.62
C GLU A 57 -23.65 -25.05 37.03
N MET A 58 -23.32 -24.51 35.85
CA MET A 58 -22.04 -24.78 35.18
C MET A 58 -20.84 -24.29 35.99
N THR A 59 -19.76 -25.06 35.98
CA THR A 59 -18.45 -24.60 36.46
C THR A 59 -17.92 -23.48 35.54
N MET A 60 -16.99 -22.65 36.05
CA MET A 60 -16.44 -21.53 35.26
C MET A 60 -15.76 -22.02 33.96
N THR A 61 -15.18 -23.22 33.97
CA THR A 61 -14.55 -23.83 32.80
C THR A 61 -15.58 -24.22 31.74
N GLU A 62 -16.68 -24.86 32.14
CA GLU A 62 -17.78 -25.22 31.25
C GLU A 62 -18.45 -23.98 30.67
N TYR A 63 -18.60 -22.92 31.48
CA TYR A 63 -19.15 -21.65 31.02
C TYR A 63 -18.29 -20.99 29.94
N LYS A 64 -16.96 -20.99 30.10
CA LYS A 64 -16.03 -20.50 29.07
C LYS A 64 -16.19 -21.29 27.76
N GLN A 65 -16.28 -22.62 27.84
CA GLN A 65 -16.51 -23.48 26.67
C GLN A 65 -17.86 -23.21 25.99
N TYR A 66 -18.91 -22.98 26.78
CA TYR A 66 -20.23 -22.61 26.27
C TYR A 66 -20.16 -21.31 25.46
N ILE A 67 -19.55 -20.25 26.00
CA ILE A 67 -19.38 -18.98 25.28
C ILE A 67 -18.56 -19.18 24.00
N TYR A 68 -17.51 -20.00 24.03
CA TYR A 68 -16.75 -20.33 22.83
C TYR A 68 -17.58 -21.04 21.75
N ALA A 69 -18.41 -22.01 22.15
CA ALA A 69 -19.31 -22.70 21.23
C ALA A 69 -20.34 -21.74 20.62
N GLN A 70 -20.92 -20.83 21.42
CA GLN A 70 -21.84 -19.80 20.94
C GLN A 70 -21.18 -18.90 19.89
N ILE A 71 -19.97 -18.41 20.19
CA ILE A 71 -19.25 -17.55 19.24
C ILE A 71 -18.92 -18.33 17.95
N GLN A 72 -18.54 -19.61 18.03
CA GLN A 72 -18.24 -20.40 16.82
C GLN A 72 -19.47 -20.59 15.92
N GLN A 73 -20.67 -20.75 16.50
CA GLN A 73 -21.91 -20.91 15.75
C GLN A 73 -22.41 -19.62 15.10
N MET A 74 -21.92 -18.45 15.52
CA MET A 74 -22.33 -17.16 14.95
C MET A 74 -22.02 -17.08 13.45
N PRO A 75 -23.01 -16.69 12.62
CA PRO A 75 -22.78 -16.55 11.20
C PRO A 75 -21.90 -15.32 10.88
N VAL A 76 -21.22 -15.37 9.74
CA VAL A 76 -20.27 -14.32 9.28
C VAL A 76 -20.77 -13.74 7.97
N ASN A 77 -20.74 -12.41 7.85
CA ASN A 77 -21.04 -11.76 6.58
C ASN A 77 -20.04 -12.22 5.49
N PRO A 78 -20.50 -12.54 4.27
CA PRO A 78 -19.61 -12.88 3.16
C PRO A 78 -18.45 -11.89 2.93
N SER A 79 -18.65 -10.58 3.18
CA SER A 79 -17.61 -9.56 3.06
C SER A 79 -16.46 -9.71 4.06
N ASN A 80 -16.72 -10.34 5.21
CA ASN A 80 -15.82 -10.43 6.36
C ASN A 80 -15.14 -11.81 6.46
N ARG A 81 -15.25 -12.64 5.41
CA ARG A 81 -14.68 -13.99 5.39
C ARG A 81 -13.15 -14.03 5.48
N GLN A 82 -12.49 -12.92 5.23
CA GLN A 82 -11.03 -12.80 5.33
C GLN A 82 -10.60 -12.09 6.61
N ASP A 83 -11.57 -11.70 7.46
CA ASP A 83 -11.26 -10.98 8.69
C ASP A 83 -10.68 -11.92 9.74
N MET A 84 -9.63 -11.44 10.40
CA MET A 84 -9.05 -12.12 11.55
C MET A 84 -9.56 -11.43 12.82
N VAL A 85 -10.45 -12.13 13.54
CA VAL A 85 -11.07 -11.61 14.76
C VAL A 85 -10.43 -12.25 15.98
N SER A 86 -9.82 -11.43 16.83
CA SER A 86 -9.32 -11.81 18.15
C SER A 86 -10.27 -11.32 19.23
N ILE A 87 -10.81 -12.23 20.03
CA ILE A 87 -11.72 -11.91 21.14
C ILE A 87 -10.97 -12.18 22.44
N ARG A 88 -10.77 -11.14 23.24
CA ARG A 88 -10.09 -11.17 24.54
C ARG A 88 -11.13 -10.90 25.62
N ILE A 89 -11.39 -11.88 26.46
CA ILE A 89 -12.32 -11.72 27.59
C ILE A 89 -11.51 -11.93 28.87
N SER A 90 -11.55 -10.95 29.76
CA SER A 90 -10.89 -11.04 31.07
C SER A 90 -11.61 -12.07 31.96
N GLU A 91 -10.90 -12.59 32.96
CA GLU A 91 -11.50 -13.55 33.91
C GLU A 91 -12.63 -12.92 34.72
N ALA A 92 -12.49 -11.65 35.09
CA ALA A 92 -13.55 -10.86 35.71
C ALA A 92 -14.73 -10.64 34.75
N GLY A 93 -14.49 -10.50 33.44
CA GLY A 93 -15.54 -10.43 32.43
C GLY A 93 -16.37 -11.71 32.35
N PHE A 94 -15.75 -12.89 32.42
CA PHE A 94 -16.49 -14.16 32.49
C PHE A 94 -17.34 -14.29 33.77
N ALA A 95 -16.83 -13.82 34.91
CA ALA A 95 -17.61 -13.79 36.15
C ALA A 95 -18.81 -12.85 36.03
N ALA A 96 -18.61 -11.63 35.52
CA ALA A 96 -19.66 -10.64 35.30
C ALA A 96 -20.75 -11.14 34.33
N MET A 97 -20.36 -11.81 33.24
CA MET A 97 -21.36 -12.38 32.30
C MET A 97 -22.15 -13.53 32.94
N LYS A 98 -21.53 -14.32 33.82
CA LYS A 98 -22.25 -15.40 34.51
C LYS A 98 -23.30 -14.84 35.49
N GLU A 99 -22.94 -13.78 36.22
CA GLU A 99 -23.80 -13.08 37.18
C GLU A 99 -24.90 -12.27 36.52
N ASP A 100 -24.59 -11.52 35.45
CA ASP A 100 -25.51 -10.64 34.73
C ASP A 100 -25.86 -11.18 33.31
N PRO A 101 -27.07 -11.73 33.12
CA PRO A 101 -27.54 -12.19 31.82
C PRO A 101 -27.63 -11.08 30.76
N GLU A 102 -27.86 -9.82 31.16
CA GLU A 102 -27.95 -8.69 30.24
C GLU A 102 -26.57 -8.28 29.73
N TYR A 103 -25.52 -8.43 30.55
CA TYR A 103 -24.14 -8.24 30.10
C TYR A 103 -23.72 -9.35 29.13
N GLU A 104 -24.06 -10.60 29.41
CA GLU A 104 -23.81 -11.75 28.51
C GLU A 104 -24.41 -11.54 27.11
N LYS A 105 -25.70 -11.15 27.05
CA LYS A 105 -26.38 -10.81 25.79
C LYS A 105 -25.67 -9.69 25.05
N TRP A 106 -25.27 -8.64 25.77
CA TRP A 106 -24.60 -7.50 25.18
C TRP A 106 -23.23 -7.86 24.58
N VAL A 107 -22.44 -8.70 25.25
CA VAL A 107 -21.15 -9.19 24.73
C VAL A 107 -21.36 -10.00 23.45
N LEU A 108 -22.28 -10.97 23.47
CA LEU A 108 -22.55 -11.81 22.31
C LEU A 108 -23.12 -11.01 21.13
N HIS A 109 -24.02 -10.07 21.40
CA HIS A 109 -24.55 -9.17 20.39
C HIS A 109 -23.44 -8.29 19.78
N SER A 110 -22.51 -7.79 20.58
CA SER A 110 -21.39 -6.97 20.09
C SER A 110 -20.47 -7.76 19.16
N ILE A 111 -20.17 -9.01 19.52
CA ILE A 111 -19.37 -9.93 18.68
C ILE A 111 -20.13 -10.23 17.38
N MET A 112 -21.42 -10.53 17.46
CA MET A 112 -22.25 -10.80 16.28
C MET A 112 -22.33 -9.58 15.35
N ALA A 113 -22.57 -8.39 15.89
CA ALA A 113 -22.64 -7.15 15.13
C ALA A 113 -21.32 -6.87 14.38
N CYS A 114 -20.17 -7.14 15.02
CA CYS A 114 -18.86 -7.03 14.37
C CYS A 114 -18.71 -7.99 13.18
N ARG A 115 -19.19 -9.24 13.31
CA ARG A 115 -19.07 -10.27 12.27
C ARG A 115 -20.08 -10.09 11.13
N MET A 116 -21.23 -9.50 11.43
CA MET A 116 -22.32 -9.30 10.46
C MET A 116 -22.26 -7.98 9.70
N ARG A 117 -21.59 -6.96 10.25
CA ARG A 117 -21.46 -5.66 9.61
C ARG A 117 -20.82 -5.80 8.22
N TYR A 118 -21.54 -5.36 7.20
CA TYR A 118 -21.01 -5.34 5.84
C TYR A 118 -19.75 -4.46 5.73
N ASP A 119 -18.74 -4.96 5.03
CA ASP A 119 -17.48 -4.27 4.81
C ASP A 119 -17.21 -4.10 3.30
N PRO A 120 -17.35 -2.89 2.75
CA PRO A 120 -17.13 -2.63 1.32
C PRO A 120 -15.71 -2.99 0.84
N LEU A 121 -14.73 -2.94 1.75
CA LEU A 121 -13.32 -3.16 1.44
C LEU A 121 -12.85 -4.58 1.79
N GLY A 122 -13.70 -5.39 2.42
CA GLY A 122 -13.35 -6.74 2.87
C GLY A 122 -12.82 -7.62 1.73
N ASN A 123 -13.52 -7.62 0.59
CA ASN A 123 -13.13 -8.39 -0.59
C ASN A 123 -11.97 -7.77 -1.38
N HIS A 124 -11.77 -6.45 -1.30
CA HIS A 124 -10.75 -5.75 -2.11
C HIS A 124 -9.37 -5.77 -1.44
N CYS A 125 -9.33 -5.69 -0.10
CA CYS A 125 -8.10 -5.43 0.65
C CYS A 125 -7.64 -6.59 1.53
N GLY A 126 -8.22 -7.79 1.37
CA GLY A 126 -7.74 -8.99 2.07
C GLY A 126 -8.23 -9.14 3.51
N GLY A 127 -9.39 -8.57 3.85
CA GLY A 127 -9.93 -8.57 5.21
C GLY A 127 -9.27 -7.56 6.16
N LYS A 128 -9.74 -7.53 7.41
CA LYS A 128 -9.23 -6.66 8.50
C LYS A 128 -8.88 -7.49 9.74
N TYR A 129 -8.02 -6.93 10.57
CA TYR A 129 -7.69 -7.44 11.89
C TYR A 129 -8.53 -6.71 12.93
N VAL A 130 -9.36 -7.45 13.66
CA VAL A 130 -10.21 -6.88 14.72
C VAL A 130 -9.87 -7.53 16.04
N THR A 131 -9.59 -6.73 17.06
CA THR A 131 -9.41 -7.18 18.44
C THR A 131 -10.52 -6.60 19.31
N LEU A 132 -11.36 -7.48 19.86
CA LEU A 132 -12.42 -7.14 20.80
C LEU A 132 -11.95 -7.50 22.21
N SER A 133 -11.82 -6.51 23.10
CA SER A 133 -11.43 -6.72 24.49
C SER A 133 -12.61 -6.42 25.41
N PHE A 134 -12.99 -7.40 26.24
CA PHE A 134 -14.09 -7.31 27.19
C PHE A 134 -13.55 -7.43 28.63
N GLY A 135 -13.93 -6.48 29.48
CA GLY A 135 -13.58 -6.41 30.90
C GLY A 135 -14.72 -6.81 31.83
N ALA A 136 -14.62 -6.39 33.09
CA ALA A 136 -15.62 -6.65 34.13
C ALA A 136 -16.91 -5.83 33.94
N SER A 137 -16.78 -4.65 33.34
CA SER A 137 -17.89 -3.74 33.06
C SER A 137 -17.93 -3.36 31.58
N ARG A 138 -19.06 -2.77 31.15
CA ARG A 138 -19.22 -2.24 29.78
C ARG A 138 -18.22 -1.14 29.44
N GLU A 139 -17.71 -0.42 30.44
CA GLU A 139 -16.76 0.69 30.27
C GLU A 139 -15.35 0.20 29.92
N GLU A 140 -15.00 -1.02 30.33
CA GLU A 140 -13.71 -1.65 30.01
C GLU A 140 -13.69 -2.31 28.61
N TYR A 141 -14.75 -2.09 27.81
CA TYR A 141 -14.81 -2.58 26.44
C TYR A 141 -13.92 -1.75 25.51
N ARG A 142 -13.10 -2.44 24.73
CA ARG A 142 -12.25 -1.82 23.71
C ARG A 142 -12.29 -2.61 22.41
N GLU A 143 -12.55 -1.90 21.32
CA GLU A 143 -12.46 -2.40 19.96
C GLU A 143 -11.25 -1.76 19.27
N GLU A 144 -10.35 -2.60 18.75
CA GLU A 144 -9.25 -2.17 17.90
C GLU A 144 -9.40 -2.82 16.53
N CYS A 145 -9.44 -2.02 15.48
CA CYS A 145 -9.53 -2.50 14.11
C CYS A 145 -8.39 -1.89 13.28
N TRP A 146 -7.64 -2.74 12.58
CA TRP A 146 -6.63 -2.30 11.63
C TRP A 146 -6.74 -3.11 10.34
N ARG A 147 -6.50 -2.44 9.21
CA ARG A 147 -6.54 -3.06 7.88
C ARG A 147 -5.17 -2.90 7.22
N PRO A 148 -4.62 -3.96 6.61
CA PRO A 148 -3.45 -3.81 5.76
C PRO A 148 -3.79 -2.95 4.52
N PRO A 149 -2.82 -2.19 3.98
CA PRO A 149 -3.01 -1.50 2.72
C PRO A 149 -3.44 -2.47 1.60
N CYS A 150 -4.32 -2.02 0.72
CA CYS A 150 -4.84 -2.85 -0.36
C CYS A 150 -3.71 -3.10 -1.38
N VAL A 151 -3.45 -4.36 -1.72
CA VAL A 151 -2.32 -4.76 -2.59
C VAL A 151 -2.36 -4.07 -3.96
N GLU A 152 -3.57 -3.85 -4.49
CA GLU A 152 -3.73 -3.16 -5.78
C GLU A 152 -3.31 -1.69 -5.71
N ASP A 153 -3.61 -1.00 -4.61
CA ASP A 153 -3.18 0.37 -4.40
C ASP A 153 -1.66 0.44 -4.27
N GLU A 154 -1.04 -0.46 -3.51
CA GLU A 154 0.42 -0.52 -3.40
C GLU A 154 1.11 -0.74 -4.75
N ARG A 155 0.59 -1.68 -5.56
CA ARG A 155 1.09 -1.93 -6.92
C ARG A 155 0.97 -0.68 -7.79
N ARG A 156 -0.17 0.00 -7.75
CA ARG A 156 -0.40 1.24 -8.50
C ARG A 156 0.55 2.34 -8.06
N GLN A 157 0.79 2.51 -6.77
CA GLN A 157 1.77 3.48 -6.25
C GLN A 157 3.18 3.14 -6.75
N GLN A 158 3.57 1.87 -6.70
CA GLN A 158 4.88 1.42 -7.16
C GLN A 158 5.08 1.70 -8.66
N GLU A 159 4.06 1.44 -9.49
CA GLU A 159 4.09 1.73 -10.92
C GLU A 159 4.27 3.23 -11.22
N LEU A 160 3.67 4.11 -10.41
CA LEU A 160 3.83 5.56 -10.53
C LEU A 160 5.27 6.00 -10.18
N VAL A 161 5.83 5.46 -9.10
CA VAL A 161 7.22 5.70 -8.68
C VAL A 161 8.19 5.24 -9.76
N ASP A 162 8.00 4.05 -10.31
CA ASP A 162 8.86 3.49 -11.37
C ASP A 162 8.78 4.30 -12.67
N ARG A 163 7.59 4.81 -13.01
CA ARG A 163 7.40 5.71 -14.15
C ARG A 163 8.14 7.02 -13.94
N GLU A 164 8.07 7.61 -12.76
CA GLU A 164 8.77 8.84 -12.44
C GLU A 164 10.31 8.66 -12.48
N ASN A 165 10.80 7.56 -11.92
CA ASN A 165 12.22 7.20 -11.94
C ASN A 165 12.77 7.04 -13.36
N ARG A 166 11.98 6.41 -14.26
CA ARG A 166 12.33 6.33 -15.69
C ARG A 166 12.46 7.71 -16.34
N ARG A 167 11.53 8.63 -16.06
CA ARG A 167 11.59 10.02 -16.57
C ARG A 167 12.81 10.78 -16.03
N LYS A 168 13.13 10.62 -14.75
CA LYS A 168 14.33 11.23 -14.12
C LYS A 168 15.61 10.71 -14.76
N ALA A 169 15.71 9.40 -14.99
CA ALA A 169 16.86 8.79 -15.65
C ALA A 169 17.05 9.30 -17.09
N GLU A 170 15.96 9.45 -17.85
CA GLU A 170 16.01 9.98 -19.20
C GLU A 170 16.45 11.45 -19.24
N ARG A 171 15.92 12.30 -18.34
CA ARG A 171 16.38 13.70 -18.20
C ARG A 171 17.87 13.78 -17.90
N LYS A 172 18.37 12.93 -16.99
CA LYS A 172 19.79 12.86 -16.64
C LYS A 172 20.66 12.47 -17.84
N ARG A 173 20.20 11.51 -18.66
CA ARG A 173 20.89 11.12 -19.91
C ARG A 173 20.95 12.28 -20.90
N ARG A 174 19.83 12.95 -21.16
CA ARG A 174 19.75 14.11 -22.07
C ARG A 174 20.69 15.23 -21.61
N LEU A 175 20.70 15.55 -20.32
CA LEU A 175 21.56 16.57 -19.75
C LEU A 175 23.04 16.22 -19.90
N LYS A 176 23.41 14.95 -19.65
CA LYS A 176 24.78 14.46 -19.83
C LYS A 176 25.25 14.57 -21.28
N GLU A 177 24.37 14.27 -22.23
CA GLU A 177 24.67 14.37 -23.66
C GLU A 177 24.85 15.83 -24.09
N GLN A 178 23.97 16.74 -23.64
CA GLN A 178 24.12 18.18 -23.87
C GLN A 178 25.44 18.71 -23.32
N TYR A 179 25.80 18.29 -22.10
CA TYR A 179 27.07 18.69 -21.47
C TYR A 179 28.28 18.17 -22.26
N LYS A 180 28.23 16.93 -22.75
CA LYS A 180 29.28 16.35 -23.59
C LYS A 180 29.46 17.15 -24.88
N LYS A 181 28.37 17.48 -25.58
CA LYS A 181 28.39 18.29 -26.80
C LYS A 181 28.96 19.69 -26.55
N LEU A 182 28.63 20.30 -25.41
CA LEU A 182 29.17 21.60 -25.02
C LEU A 182 30.71 21.53 -24.79
N LEU A 183 31.17 20.47 -24.13
CA LEU A 183 32.59 20.25 -23.88
C LEU A 183 33.37 20.04 -25.19
N GLU A 184 32.83 19.23 -26.11
CA GLU A 184 33.42 18.98 -27.43
C GLU A 184 33.53 20.26 -28.25
N LYS A 185 32.46 21.09 -28.29
CA LYS A 185 32.49 22.39 -28.96
C LYS A 185 33.59 23.30 -28.39
N ARG A 186 33.69 23.39 -27.06
CA ARG A 186 34.71 24.21 -26.39
C ARG A 186 36.14 23.73 -26.70
N ALA A 187 36.35 22.42 -26.76
CA ALA A 187 37.65 21.85 -27.14
C ALA A 187 38.00 22.16 -28.60
N LEU A 188 37.03 22.05 -29.52
CA LEU A 188 37.21 22.38 -30.93
C LEU A 188 37.54 23.86 -31.14
N GLU A 189 36.82 24.75 -30.45
CA GLU A 189 37.08 26.21 -30.49
C GLU A 189 38.52 26.54 -30.05
N LYS A 190 39.00 25.93 -28.97
CA LYS A 190 40.38 26.07 -28.50
C LYS A 190 41.38 25.63 -29.56
N HIS A 191 41.19 24.45 -30.16
CA HIS A 191 42.06 23.96 -31.22
C HIS A 191 42.07 24.85 -32.47
N ILE A 192 40.91 25.36 -32.89
CA ILE A 192 40.82 26.31 -34.01
C ILE A 192 41.59 27.60 -33.68
N PHE A 193 41.43 28.10 -32.46
CA PHE A 193 42.13 29.30 -32.00
C PHE A 193 43.65 29.10 -31.98
N GLU A 194 44.13 27.97 -31.45
CA GLU A 194 45.56 27.61 -31.43
C GLU A 194 46.15 27.53 -32.85
N LYS A 195 45.45 26.86 -33.79
CA LYS A 195 45.87 26.79 -35.19
C LYS A 195 45.96 28.18 -35.84
N LYS A 196 44.97 29.05 -35.59
CA LYS A 196 44.99 30.44 -36.07
C LYS A 196 46.19 31.21 -35.52
N LEU A 197 46.52 31.02 -34.24
CA LEU A 197 47.67 31.66 -33.61
C LEU A 197 48.99 31.15 -34.21
N GLN A 198 49.13 29.84 -34.43
CA GLN A 198 50.29 29.26 -35.09
C GLN A 198 50.46 29.81 -36.51
N GLN A 199 49.37 29.89 -37.28
CA GLN A 199 49.39 30.43 -38.64
C GLN A 199 49.83 31.90 -38.65
N LYS A 200 49.32 32.72 -37.72
CA LYS A 200 49.76 34.11 -37.56
C LYS A 200 51.26 34.22 -37.28
N ARG A 201 51.77 33.43 -36.32
CA ARG A 201 53.22 33.40 -36.00
C ARG A 201 54.07 33.02 -37.21
N LEU A 202 53.65 32.01 -37.97
CA LEU A 202 54.33 31.63 -39.21
C LEU A 202 54.32 32.77 -40.23
N THR A 203 53.16 33.41 -40.47
CA THR A 203 53.07 34.53 -41.42
C THR A 203 53.93 35.73 -41.00
N GLU A 204 53.99 36.03 -39.70
CA GLU A 204 54.86 37.08 -39.16
C GLU A 204 56.34 36.75 -39.34
N ALA A 205 56.74 35.50 -39.08
CA ALA A 205 58.11 35.03 -39.32
C ALA A 205 58.50 35.10 -40.80
N TRP A 206 57.60 34.69 -41.72
CA TRP A 206 57.80 34.84 -43.16
C TRP A 206 57.92 36.31 -43.59
N ALA A 207 57.09 37.19 -43.03
CA ALA A 207 57.17 38.63 -43.30
C ALA A 207 58.47 39.25 -42.78
N ALA A 208 58.90 38.88 -41.57
CA ALA A 208 60.18 39.32 -40.99
C ALA A 208 61.37 38.86 -41.85
N ARG A 209 61.42 37.58 -42.22
CA ARG A 209 62.47 37.02 -43.08
C ARG A 209 62.49 37.67 -44.47
N ARG A 210 61.32 37.98 -45.03
CA ARG A 210 61.23 38.73 -46.30
C ARG A 210 61.78 40.16 -46.16
N ARG A 211 61.52 40.84 -45.04
CA ARG A 211 62.07 42.18 -44.76
C ARG A 211 63.58 42.13 -44.62
N GLU A 212 64.11 41.15 -43.89
CA GLU A 212 65.57 40.92 -43.76
C GLU A 212 66.22 40.64 -45.11
N TYR A 213 65.62 39.75 -45.92
CA TYR A 213 66.10 39.46 -47.26
C TYR A 213 66.06 40.70 -48.16
N SER A 214 65.00 41.50 -48.10
CA SER A 214 64.91 42.77 -48.82
C SER A 214 65.97 43.77 -48.37
N ARG A 215 66.25 43.86 -47.06
CA ARG A 215 67.33 44.71 -46.51
C ARG A 215 68.70 44.23 -46.98
N PHE A 216 68.93 42.91 -46.97
CA PHE A 216 70.15 42.30 -47.46
C PHE A 216 70.38 42.63 -48.94
N LEU A 217 69.37 42.47 -49.80
CA LEU A 217 69.47 42.82 -51.22
C LEU A 217 69.77 44.31 -51.45
N GLN A 218 69.15 45.21 -50.67
CA GLN A 218 69.44 46.64 -50.74
C GLN A 218 70.88 46.94 -50.33
N ALA A 219 71.35 46.38 -49.20
CA ALA A 219 72.74 46.55 -48.75
C ALA A 219 73.76 46.02 -49.77
N TRP A 220 73.51 44.81 -50.30
CA TRP A 220 74.33 44.19 -51.33
C TRP A 220 74.39 45.02 -52.62
N SER A 221 73.26 45.64 -53.02
CA SER A 221 73.25 46.53 -54.17
C SER A 221 74.10 47.79 -53.92
N ILE A 222 74.10 48.35 -52.72
CA ILE A 222 74.86 49.56 -52.37
C ILE A 222 76.38 49.26 -52.33
N GLU A 223 76.79 48.09 -51.86
CA GLU A 223 78.21 47.67 -51.84
C GLU A 223 78.80 47.51 -53.25
N ARG A 224 77.97 47.14 -54.24
CA ARG A 224 78.44 46.87 -55.62
C ARG A 224 78.59 48.13 -56.48
N TYR A 225 78.01 49.25 -56.07
CA TYR A 225 78.04 50.53 -56.78
C TYR A 225 78.87 51.62 -56.04
N LYS A 226 79.73 51.21 -55.10
CA LYS A 226 80.83 52.01 -54.54
C LYS A 226 82.15 51.60 -55.16
#